data_AF-A0A7Y4APT1-F1
#
_entry.id   AF-A0A7Y4APT1-F1
#
_cell.length_a   1.000
_cell.length_b   1.000
_cell.length_c   1.000
_cell.angle_alpha   90.00
_cell.angle_beta   90.00
_cell.angle_gamma   90.00
#
_symmetry.space_group_name_H-M   'P 1'
#
loop_
_entity.id
_entity.type
_entity.pdbx_description
1 polymer ?
#
loop_
_entity_poly.entity_id
_entity_poly.type
_entity_poly.pdbx_seq_one_letter_code
_entity_poly.pdbx_strand_id
1 'polypeptide(L)'
;MVQSTRSKPMLYPIVKELNMTLLSNSILKTGYLVACVISVTLVNGCGGGGGGGSTAAPAPAAVAAVKMEDLVVPDGFNYDPMGNYTMDIDISNISTERAFVSVYSRFSARDDSSYKPDYSSKVIAGSMNGGEFNSNFSAPSVNEEFLVEVWFFDNQPPLQKVFSTANAQILW
;
A
#
# COMPACT_ATOMS: atom_id res chain seq x y z
N MET A 1 20.43 30.53 42.98
CA MET A 1 20.62 31.30 41.73
C MET A 1 20.77 30.27 40.61
N VAL A 2 19.89 30.32 39.63
CA VAL A 2 19.53 29.25 38.69
C VAL A 2 20.67 28.94 37.72
N GLN A 3 21.07 27.67 37.58
CA GLN A 3 21.96 27.23 36.51
C GLN A 3 21.17 27.06 35.20
N SER A 4 21.61 27.80 34.19
CA SER A 4 21.14 27.77 32.81
C SER A 4 21.76 26.59 32.05
N THR A 5 21.02 25.51 31.85
CA THR A 5 21.36 24.44 30.91
C THR A 5 20.82 24.76 29.52
N ARG A 6 21.72 25.14 28.60
CA ARG A 6 21.42 25.30 27.18
C ARG A 6 21.11 23.94 26.54
N SER A 7 19.93 23.84 25.94
CA SER A 7 19.52 22.74 25.07
C SER A 7 20.40 22.69 23.81
N LYS A 8 21.02 21.53 23.55
CA LYS A 8 21.73 21.24 22.29
C LYS A 8 20.71 20.63 21.31
N PRO A 9 20.57 21.13 20.07
CA PRO A 9 19.76 20.45 19.07
C PRO A 9 20.47 19.18 18.60
N MET A 10 19.83 18.01 18.79
CA MET A 10 20.27 16.74 18.21
C MET A 10 19.98 16.77 16.70
N LEU A 11 21.03 17.01 15.92
CA LEU A 11 21.09 16.62 14.51
C LEU A 11 21.01 15.09 14.44
N TYR A 12 20.02 14.55 13.73
CA TYR A 12 19.99 13.14 13.37
C TYR A 12 21.12 12.85 12.36
N PRO A 13 22.02 11.88 12.61
CA PRO A 13 22.94 11.44 11.58
C PRO A 13 22.19 10.58 10.56
N ILE A 14 22.15 11.06 9.30
CA ILE A 14 21.85 10.27 8.12
C ILE A 14 22.99 9.25 7.99
N VAL A 15 22.76 8.03 8.46
CA VAL A 15 23.68 6.90 8.24
C VAL A 15 23.52 6.44 6.79
N LYS A 16 24.51 6.83 5.99
CA LYS A 16 24.70 6.43 4.61
C LYS A 16 25.73 5.30 4.63
N GLU A 17 25.29 4.06 4.82
CA GLU A 17 26.19 2.90 4.78
C GLU A 17 25.62 1.86 3.81
N LEU A 18 26.07 1.98 2.55
CA LEU A 18 25.99 0.93 1.53
C LEU A 18 27.10 -0.07 1.88
N ASN A 19 26.77 -1.20 2.52
CA ASN A 19 27.68 -2.33 2.65
C ASN A 19 27.05 -3.57 2.01
N MET A 20 27.21 -3.65 0.69
CA MET A 20 27.29 -4.93 -0.02
C MET A 20 28.69 -5.50 0.23
N THR A 21 28.79 -6.67 0.87
CA THR A 21 29.54 -7.81 0.32
C THR A 21 29.32 -9.05 1.19
N LEU A 22 28.64 -10.03 0.58
CA LEU A 22 28.98 -11.46 0.48
C LEU A 22 29.28 -12.25 1.77
N LEU A 23 28.55 -13.35 1.97
CA LEU A 23 29.04 -14.73 2.10
C LEU A 23 27.80 -15.65 2.17
N SER A 24 27.51 -16.36 1.09
CA SER A 24 27.70 -17.82 1.00
C SER A 24 26.72 -18.63 1.86
N ASN A 25 25.77 -19.29 1.18
CA ASN A 25 25.36 -20.65 1.53
C ASN A 25 24.86 -21.35 0.25
N SER A 26 25.79 -22.05 -0.39
CA SER A 26 25.48 -23.11 -1.35
C SER A 26 25.29 -24.43 -0.60
N ILE A 27 24.64 -25.39 -1.27
CA ILE A 27 24.69 -26.85 -1.05
C ILE A 27 23.41 -27.47 -0.42
N LEU A 28 22.54 -27.97 -1.32
CA LEU A 28 21.85 -29.30 -1.36
C LEU A 28 20.41 -29.15 -1.87
N LYS A 29 20.16 -29.42 -3.16
CA LYS A 29 19.70 -30.74 -3.70
C LYS A 29 18.24 -31.04 -3.30
N THR A 30 17.31 -31.45 -4.14
CA THR A 30 17.31 -32.00 -5.50
C THR A 30 15.84 -32.23 -5.88
N GLY A 31 15.48 -31.87 -7.11
CA GLY A 31 14.59 -32.63 -7.98
C GLY A 31 13.18 -32.98 -7.52
N TYR A 32 12.18 -32.20 -7.97
CA TYR A 32 10.86 -32.74 -8.34
C TYR A 32 10.04 -31.70 -9.12
N LEU A 33 10.32 -31.46 -10.40
CA LEU A 33 9.40 -30.69 -11.26
C LEU A 33 9.63 -30.91 -12.76
N VAL A 34 9.63 -32.18 -13.20
CA VAL A 34 9.50 -32.52 -14.63
C VAL A 34 8.55 -33.71 -14.75
N ALA A 35 7.25 -33.47 -14.54
CA ALA A 35 6.19 -34.44 -14.81
C ALA A 35 4.81 -33.77 -14.90
N CYS A 36 4.63 -32.81 -15.82
CA CYS A 36 3.30 -32.29 -16.20
C CYS A 36 3.35 -31.62 -17.59
N VAL A 37 3.83 -32.33 -18.62
CA VAL A 37 3.77 -31.85 -20.02
C VAL A 37 3.04 -32.84 -20.93
N ILE A 38 2.22 -33.73 -20.36
CA ILE A 38 1.37 -34.63 -21.14
C ILE A 38 -0.07 -34.16 -20.98
N SER A 39 -0.47 -33.19 -21.81
CA SER A 39 -1.87 -33.00 -22.20
C SER A 39 -1.96 -32.07 -23.41
N VAL A 40 -2.11 -32.69 -24.58
CA VAL A 40 -3.05 -32.28 -25.64
C VAL A 40 -2.92 -30.85 -26.18
N THR A 41 -2.26 -30.73 -27.32
CA THR A 41 -2.86 -30.00 -28.46
C THR A 41 -2.50 -30.70 -29.76
N LEU A 42 -3.36 -31.61 -30.22
CA LEU A 42 -3.52 -31.85 -31.65
C LEU A 42 -4.20 -30.61 -32.24
N VAL A 43 -3.44 -29.74 -32.88
CA VAL A 43 -4.00 -28.81 -33.87
C VAL A 43 -3.48 -29.24 -35.22
N ASN A 44 -4.37 -29.87 -35.98
CA ASN A 44 -4.21 -30.14 -37.40
C ASN A 44 -4.18 -28.78 -38.13
N GLY A 45 -2.99 -28.32 -38.50
CA GLY A 45 -2.82 -27.27 -39.50
C GLY A 45 -2.91 -27.89 -40.89
N CYS A 46 -4.14 -28.00 -41.39
CA CYS A 46 -4.48 -28.42 -42.75
C CYS A 46 -4.92 -27.20 -43.57
N GLY A 47 -4.41 -27.07 -44.80
CA GLY A 47 -4.93 -26.17 -45.85
C GLY A 47 -4.11 -24.88 -46.04
N GLY A 48 -3.52 -24.55 -47.20
CA GLY A 48 -3.67 -25.08 -48.56
C GLY A 48 -4.62 -24.21 -49.41
N GLY A 49 -4.06 -23.53 -50.42
CA GLY A 49 -4.78 -23.14 -51.64
C GLY A 49 -5.27 -21.69 -51.75
N GLY A 50 -4.77 -20.97 -52.75
CA GLY A 50 -5.27 -19.67 -53.16
C GLY A 50 -6.54 -19.73 -54.02
N GLY A 51 -7.19 -18.58 -54.18
CA GLY A 51 -8.32 -18.37 -55.08
C GLY A 51 -9.07 -17.09 -54.74
N GLY A 52 -9.11 -16.15 -55.69
CA GLY A 52 -9.74 -14.83 -55.53
C GLY A 52 -11.25 -14.90 -55.31
N GLY A 53 -11.73 -14.02 -54.44
CA GLY A 53 -13.14 -13.79 -54.19
C GLY A 53 -13.28 -12.56 -53.30
N SER A 54 -13.59 -11.41 -53.89
CA SER A 54 -13.84 -10.18 -53.15
C SER A 54 -15.14 -10.29 -52.35
N THR A 55 -15.03 -10.69 -51.09
CA THR A 55 -16.00 -10.34 -50.06
C THR A 55 -15.25 -9.56 -48.99
N ALA A 56 -15.39 -8.23 -49.05
CA ALA A 56 -14.83 -7.33 -48.05
C ALA A 56 -15.41 -7.69 -46.68
N ALA A 57 -14.53 -7.96 -45.71
CA ALA A 57 -14.89 -7.96 -44.31
C ALA A 57 -15.52 -6.60 -43.95
N PRO A 58 -16.58 -6.56 -43.12
CA PRO A 58 -17.17 -5.29 -42.71
C PRO A 58 -16.09 -4.45 -42.00
N ALA A 59 -15.89 -3.23 -42.49
CA ALA A 59 -14.99 -2.27 -41.85
C ALA A 59 -15.49 -1.99 -40.42
N PRO A 60 -14.60 -1.84 -39.42
CA PRO A 60 -15.00 -1.43 -38.08
C PRO A 60 -15.80 -0.13 -38.16
N ALA A 61 -16.97 -0.09 -37.51
CA ALA A 61 -17.75 1.14 -37.42
C ALA A 61 -16.88 2.23 -36.77
N ALA A 62 -16.78 3.38 -37.45
CA ALA A 62 -16.07 4.54 -36.92
C ALA A 62 -16.74 4.98 -35.62
N VAL A 63 -16.02 4.85 -34.50
CA VAL A 63 -16.48 5.35 -33.21
C VAL A 63 -16.52 6.87 -33.29
N ALA A 64 -17.69 7.47 -33.11
CA ALA A 64 -17.85 8.92 -33.16
C ALA A 64 -16.97 9.57 -32.08
N ALA A 65 -16.25 10.63 -32.46
CA ALA A 65 -15.40 11.37 -31.53
C ALA A 65 -16.26 12.08 -30.48
N VAL A 66 -16.06 11.74 -29.20
CA VAL A 66 -16.68 12.44 -28.06
C VAL A 66 -16.05 13.82 -27.95
N LYS A 67 -16.87 14.88 -27.89
CA LYS A 67 -16.38 16.25 -27.74
C LYS A 67 -16.37 16.66 -26.27
N MET A 68 -15.52 17.62 -25.93
CA MET A 68 -15.44 18.15 -24.55
C MET A 68 -16.75 18.80 -24.11
N GLU A 69 -17.53 19.34 -25.06
CA GLU A 69 -18.83 19.96 -24.77
C GLU A 69 -19.91 18.95 -24.36
N ASP A 70 -19.68 17.66 -24.61
CA ASP A 70 -20.60 16.57 -24.27
C ASP A 70 -20.38 16.06 -22.82
N LEU A 71 -19.36 16.56 -22.11
CA LEU A 71 -19.05 16.17 -20.73
C LEU A 71 -19.97 16.90 -19.74
N VAL A 72 -20.98 16.20 -19.23
CA VAL A 72 -21.91 16.71 -18.20
C VAL A 72 -21.49 16.22 -16.82
N VAL A 73 -21.43 17.14 -15.85
CA VAL A 73 -21.24 16.80 -14.44
C VAL A 73 -22.61 16.35 -13.89
N PRO A 74 -22.71 15.14 -13.30
CA PRO A 74 -23.95 14.70 -12.68
C PRO A 74 -24.40 15.62 -11.54
N ASP A 75 -25.71 15.77 -11.38
CA ASP A 75 -26.28 16.46 -10.23
C ASP A 75 -25.87 15.76 -8.93
N GLY A 76 -25.43 16.55 -7.94
CA GLY A 76 -24.93 16.02 -6.66
C GLY A 76 -23.46 15.58 -6.67
N PHE A 77 -22.71 15.82 -7.74
CA PHE A 77 -21.27 15.61 -7.75
C PHE A 77 -20.58 16.52 -6.72
N ASN A 78 -19.90 15.92 -5.74
CA ASN A 78 -19.09 16.64 -4.77
C ASN A 78 -17.66 16.78 -5.28
N TYR A 79 -17.20 18.03 -5.42
CA TYR A 79 -15.83 18.34 -5.82
C TYR A 79 -14.84 18.35 -4.64
N ASP A 80 -15.30 18.20 -3.40
CA ASP A 80 -14.42 18.15 -2.25
C ASP A 80 -13.73 16.78 -2.17
N PRO A 81 -12.42 16.72 -2.45
CA PRO A 81 -11.69 15.46 -2.39
C PRO A 81 -11.26 15.15 -0.95
N MET A 82 -11.54 15.99 0.05
CA MET A 82 -11.08 15.82 1.42
C MET A 82 -12.17 15.19 2.29
N GLY A 83 -11.82 14.09 2.97
CA GLY A 83 -12.62 13.52 4.05
C GLY A 83 -12.05 13.89 5.43
N ASN A 84 -12.92 13.96 6.43
CA ASN A 84 -12.53 14.06 7.84
C ASN A 84 -12.71 12.70 8.50
N TYR A 85 -11.64 12.21 9.15
CA TYR A 85 -11.59 10.89 9.74
C TYR A 85 -11.28 11.01 11.23
N THR A 86 -12.02 10.24 12.03
CA THR A 86 -11.69 9.98 13.43
C THR A 86 -11.01 8.62 13.49
N MET A 87 -9.90 8.54 14.22
CA MET A 87 -9.18 7.31 14.45
C MET A 87 -9.05 7.09 15.95
N ASP A 88 -9.60 5.97 16.38
CA ASP A 88 -9.49 5.43 17.72
C ASP A 88 -8.67 4.15 17.66
N ILE A 89 -7.52 4.15 18.32
CA ILE A 89 -6.66 2.97 18.47
C ILE A 89 -6.57 2.66 19.97
N ASP A 90 -6.96 1.44 20.34
CA ASP A 90 -6.75 0.91 21.68
C ASP A 90 -5.92 -0.39 21.60
N ILE A 91 -4.81 -0.37 22.31
CA ILE A 91 -3.81 -1.45 22.39
C ILE A 91 -3.57 -1.87 23.83
N SER A 92 -4.34 -1.34 24.78
CA SER A 92 -4.16 -1.52 26.21
C SER A 92 -4.19 -3.01 26.63
N ASN A 93 -4.86 -3.85 25.85
CA ASN A 93 -4.89 -5.30 26.01
C ASN A 93 -3.55 -6.00 25.64
N ILE A 94 -2.72 -5.35 24.83
CA ILE A 94 -1.38 -5.82 24.44
C ILE A 94 -0.30 -5.13 25.30
N SER A 95 -0.35 -3.80 25.41
CA SER A 95 0.63 -3.02 26.15
C SER A 95 0.08 -1.65 26.53
N THR A 96 0.47 -1.15 27.70
CA THR A 96 0.22 0.22 28.16
C THR A 96 1.50 1.06 28.23
N GLU A 97 2.63 0.49 27.79
CA GLU A 97 3.90 1.18 27.75
C GLU A 97 3.90 2.31 26.71
N ARG A 98 4.91 3.17 26.79
CA ARG A 98 5.07 4.27 25.84
C ARG A 98 5.24 3.70 24.43
N ALA A 99 4.37 4.09 23.51
CA ALA A 99 4.42 3.73 22.11
C ALA A 99 4.19 4.95 21.22
N PHE A 100 4.51 4.82 19.93
CA PHE A 100 4.35 5.87 18.94
C PHE A 100 3.59 5.36 17.71
N VAL A 101 2.51 6.03 17.34
CA VAL A 101 1.68 5.69 16.19
C VAL A 101 2.14 6.47 14.97
N SER A 102 2.10 5.83 13.81
CA SER A 102 2.17 6.49 12.51
C SER A 102 1.13 5.92 11.56
N VAL A 103 0.45 6.81 10.83
CA VAL A 103 -0.64 6.46 9.92
C VAL A 103 -0.28 6.93 8.51
N TYR A 104 -0.48 6.08 7.53
CA TYR A 104 -0.09 6.30 6.14
C TYR A 104 -1.28 6.09 5.21
N SER A 105 -1.44 6.98 4.23
CA SER A 105 -2.49 6.86 3.22
C SER A 105 -2.09 6.01 2.01
N ARG A 106 -0.80 5.70 1.86
CA ARG A 106 -0.29 4.86 0.78
C ARG A 106 0.65 3.80 1.34
N PHE A 107 0.42 2.56 0.95
CA PHE A 107 1.22 1.42 1.34
C PHE A 107 1.10 0.31 0.28
N SER A 108 1.99 -0.65 0.33
CA SER A 108 1.93 -1.86 -0.50
C SER A 108 2.08 -3.10 0.37
N ALA A 109 1.33 -4.16 0.07
CA ALA A 109 1.57 -5.47 0.67
C ALA A 109 2.95 -6.01 0.26
N ARG A 110 3.58 -6.78 1.14
CA ARG A 110 4.79 -7.56 0.87
C ARG A 110 4.44 -9.05 0.83
N ASP A 111 5.36 -9.84 0.29
CA ASP A 111 5.22 -11.30 0.17
C ASP A 111 5.15 -12.01 1.55
N ASP A 112 5.63 -11.36 2.60
CA ASP A 112 5.67 -11.86 3.99
C ASP A 112 4.42 -11.50 4.81
N SER A 113 3.32 -11.07 4.16
CA SER A 113 2.09 -10.58 4.81
C SER A 113 2.25 -9.33 5.67
N SER A 114 3.42 -8.67 5.64
CA SER A 114 3.60 -7.32 6.18
C SER A 114 3.24 -6.25 5.15
N TYR A 115 3.16 -5.01 5.60
CA TYR A 115 2.92 -3.85 4.75
C TYR A 115 4.15 -2.94 4.72
N LYS A 116 4.42 -2.39 3.54
CA LYS A 116 5.42 -1.35 3.32
C LYS A 116 4.71 0.00 3.18
N PRO A 117 4.76 0.90 4.16
CA PRO A 117 4.28 2.27 3.97
C PRO A 117 5.12 3.00 2.93
N ASP A 118 4.48 3.87 2.15
CA ASP A 118 5.18 5.01 1.58
C ASP A 118 5.32 6.07 2.68
N TYR A 119 6.53 6.20 3.23
CA TYR A 119 6.79 7.09 4.36
C TYR A 119 6.50 8.57 4.07
N SER A 120 6.44 8.98 2.79
CA SER A 120 6.04 10.33 2.40
C SER A 120 4.52 10.56 2.49
N SER A 121 3.73 9.50 2.60
CA SER A 121 2.26 9.53 2.70
C SER A 121 1.75 9.56 4.14
N LYS A 122 2.61 9.91 5.11
CA LYS A 122 2.23 10.00 6.51
C LYS A 122 1.20 11.11 6.70
N VAL A 123 0.01 10.74 7.18
CA VAL A 123 -1.08 11.68 7.43
C VAL A 123 -1.11 12.15 8.88
N ILE A 124 -0.80 11.25 9.82
CA ILE A 124 -0.71 11.58 11.23
C ILE A 124 0.29 10.69 11.97
N ALA A 125 0.86 11.22 13.05
CA ALA A 125 1.67 10.48 13.99
C ALA A 125 1.63 11.13 15.38
N GLY A 126 1.82 10.32 16.42
CA GLY A 126 1.82 10.81 17.79
C GLY A 126 2.10 9.73 18.81
N SER A 127 2.38 10.15 20.04
CA SER A 127 2.56 9.24 21.16
C SER A 127 1.23 8.68 21.66
N MET A 128 1.24 7.43 22.10
CA MET A 128 0.11 6.81 22.79
C MET A 128 0.14 7.14 24.28
N ASN A 129 -1.03 7.20 24.91
CA ASN A 129 -1.17 7.36 26.36
C ASN A 129 -1.94 6.16 26.92
N GLY A 130 -1.30 5.36 27.79
CA GLY A 130 -1.93 4.19 28.39
C GLY A 130 -2.35 3.11 27.40
N GLY A 131 -1.71 3.04 26.22
CA GLY A 131 -2.11 2.13 25.14
C GLY A 131 -3.22 2.67 24.23
N GLU A 132 -3.64 3.92 24.41
CA GLU A 132 -4.67 4.55 23.57
C GLU A 132 -4.09 5.68 22.70
N PHE A 133 -4.64 5.82 21.50
CA PHE A 133 -4.42 6.95 20.61
C PHE A 133 -5.74 7.34 19.95
N ASN A 134 -6.23 8.54 20.28
CA ASN A 134 -7.36 9.16 19.63
C ASN A 134 -6.87 10.35 18.81
N SER A 135 -7.31 10.45 17.56
CA SER A 135 -7.02 11.62 16.76
C SER A 135 -8.00 11.85 15.63
N ASN A 136 -8.09 13.10 15.19
CA ASN A 136 -8.82 13.51 14.01
C ASN A 136 -7.83 13.99 12.93
N PHE A 137 -8.09 13.63 11.68
CA PHE A 137 -7.29 14.10 10.56
C PHE A 137 -8.12 14.23 9.29
N SER A 138 -7.67 15.09 8.39
CA SER A 138 -8.25 15.23 7.06
C SER A 138 -7.32 14.61 6.02
N ALA A 139 -7.86 13.78 5.15
CA ALA A 139 -7.10 13.14 4.08
C ALA A 139 -7.95 13.02 2.81
N PRO A 140 -7.33 12.84 1.64
CA PRO A 140 -8.08 12.60 0.41
C PRO A 140 -9.02 11.39 0.54
N SER A 141 -10.31 11.58 0.23
CA SER A 141 -11.38 10.58 0.31
C SER A 141 -11.30 9.48 -0.74
N VAL A 142 -10.36 9.61 -1.67
CA VAL A 142 -10.05 8.59 -2.68
C VAL A 142 -9.41 7.32 -2.09
N ASN A 143 -8.88 7.41 -0.86
CA ASN A 143 -8.29 6.26 -0.19
C ASN A 143 -9.27 5.73 0.84
N GLU A 144 -9.78 4.52 0.61
CA GLU A 144 -10.67 3.85 1.55
C GLU A 144 -9.92 3.19 2.71
N GLU A 145 -8.59 3.05 2.60
CA GLU A 145 -7.76 2.35 3.56
C GLU A 145 -6.51 3.14 3.99
N PHE A 146 -6.13 2.98 5.25
CA PHE A 146 -4.93 3.51 5.85
C PHE A 146 -4.13 2.40 6.51
N LEU A 147 -2.80 2.49 6.45
CA LEU A 147 -1.92 1.63 7.24
C LEU A 147 -1.56 2.33 8.54
N VAL A 148 -1.81 1.66 9.66
CA VAL A 148 -1.39 2.07 10.99
C VAL A 148 -0.19 1.24 11.41
N GLU A 149 0.87 1.92 11.84
CA GLU A 149 2.03 1.33 12.50
C GLU A 149 2.12 1.82 13.94
N VAL A 150 2.24 0.89 14.89
CA VAL A 150 2.54 1.21 16.28
C VAL A 150 3.94 0.71 16.63
N TRP A 151 4.78 1.67 16.99
CA TRP A 151 6.18 1.49 17.29
C TRP A 151 6.40 1.46 18.80
N PHE A 152 7.00 0.38 19.27
CA PHE A 152 7.52 0.26 20.62
C PHE A 152 9.01 0.66 20.66
N PHE A 153 9.54 0.92 21.87
CA PHE A 153 10.94 1.33 22.07
C PHE A 153 11.88 0.13 22.32
N ASP A 154 11.44 -1.07 21.98
CA ASP A 154 12.09 -2.36 22.24
C ASP A 154 12.91 -2.89 21.05
N ASN A 155 13.03 -2.10 19.97
CA ASN A 155 13.65 -2.46 18.69
C ASN A 155 12.96 -3.61 17.93
N GLN A 156 11.73 -3.99 18.29
CA GLN A 156 10.95 -4.92 17.49
C GLN A 156 10.31 -4.22 16.28
N PRO A 157 9.95 -4.97 15.22
CA PRO A 157 9.10 -4.45 14.16
C PRO A 157 7.78 -3.88 14.72
N PRO A 158 7.21 -2.85 14.09
CA PRO A 158 5.98 -2.25 14.56
C PRO A 158 4.81 -3.23 14.41
N LEU A 159 3.80 -3.07 15.27
CA LEU A 159 2.49 -3.67 15.01
C LEU A 159 1.86 -2.95 13.83
N GLN A 160 1.35 -3.71 12.87
CA GLN A 160 0.74 -3.19 11.66
C GLN A 160 -0.72 -3.62 11.55
N LYS A 161 -1.59 -2.69 11.18
CA LYS A 161 -3.00 -2.98 10.86
C LYS A 161 -3.49 -2.06 9.76
N VAL A 162 -4.24 -2.61 8.83
CA VAL A 162 -4.97 -1.83 7.83
C VAL A 162 -6.32 -1.43 8.42
N PHE A 163 -6.64 -0.16 8.25
CA PHE A 163 -7.87 0.47 8.69
C PHE A 163 -8.66 0.91 7.47
N SER A 164 -9.89 0.44 7.34
CA SER A 164 -10.80 0.97 6.32
C SER A 164 -11.64 2.10 6.91
N THR A 165 -11.80 3.18 6.16
CA THR A 165 -12.64 4.35 6.48
C THR A 165 -14.11 4.03 6.76
N ALA A 166 -14.59 2.85 6.35
CA ALA A 166 -15.92 2.35 6.73
C ALA A 166 -16.02 1.99 8.21
N ASN A 167 -14.89 1.72 8.86
CA ASN A 167 -14.79 1.44 10.28
C ASN A 167 -14.21 2.69 10.96
N ALA A 168 -14.77 3.16 12.06
CA ALA A 168 -14.27 4.36 12.75
C ALA A 168 -13.23 4.02 13.85
N GLN A 169 -13.07 2.74 14.20
CA GLN A 169 -12.23 2.30 15.32
C GLN A 169 -11.34 1.11 14.95
N ILE A 170 -10.19 1.03 15.61
CA ILE A 170 -9.27 -0.10 15.58
C ILE A 170 -9.07 -0.58 17.02
N LEU A 171 -9.39 -1.84 17.25
CA LEU A 171 -9.13 -2.53 18.50
C LEU A 171 -8.16 -3.67 18.22
N TRP A 172 -7.19 -3.86 19.11
CA TRP A 172 -6.25 -4.98 19.08
C TRP A 172 -6.51 -6.01 20.17
#